data_AF-A0A8X6WWN3-F1
#
_entry.id   AF-A0A8X6WWN3-F1
#
_cell.length_a   1.000
_cell.length_b   1.000
_cell.length_c   1.000
_cell.angle_alpha   90.00
_cell.angle_beta   90.00
_cell.angle_gamma   90.00
#
_symmetry.space_group_name_H-M   'P 1'
#
loop_
_entity.id
_entity.type
_entity.pdbx_description
1 polymer ?
#
loop_
_entity_poly.entity_id
_entity_poly.type
_entity_poly.pdbx_seq_one_letter_code
_entity_poly.pdbx_strand_id
1 'polypeptide(L)'
;MTGNYIKVQLGSIKDHLDITAMLEERKAEHYVIEPLANRPIKVVIKGLPSDTDVADIEAYLVNEGFAIEKVAQLRTFSTKAPLPIFMVEIRRTEMAEKSMTSKMYVISA
;
A
#
# COMPACT_ATOMS: atom_id res chain seq x y z
N MET A 1 -11.55 -0.12 -13.61
CA MET A 1 -12.78 -0.62 -12.98
C MET A 1 -13.88 0.37 -13.30
N THR A 2 -14.64 0.12 -14.36
CA THR A 2 -15.81 0.90 -14.77
C THR A 2 -17.03 0.29 -14.09
N GLY A 3 -17.26 0.67 -12.83
CA GLY A 3 -18.44 0.27 -12.06
C GLY A 3 -18.90 1.44 -11.21
N ASN A 4 -20.20 1.74 -11.20
CA ASN A 4 -20.77 2.81 -10.39
C ASN A 4 -20.92 2.36 -8.94
N TYR A 5 -19.83 2.43 -8.18
CA TYR A 5 -19.84 2.15 -6.74
C TYR A 5 -20.21 3.41 -5.94
N ILE A 6 -20.97 3.22 -4.86
CA ILE A 6 -21.23 4.26 -3.87
C ILE A 6 -20.32 4.00 -2.68
N LYS A 7 -19.49 4.98 -2.32
CA LYS A 7 -18.68 4.92 -1.10
C LYS A 7 -19.54 5.39 0.07
N VAL A 8 -19.73 4.51 1.06
CA VAL A 8 -20.43 4.84 2.30
C VAL A 8 -19.41 4.94 3.43
N GLN A 9 -19.45 6.03 4.20
CA GLN A 9 -18.68 6.19 5.43
C GLN A 9 -19.65 6.12 6.62
N LEU A 10 -19.30 5.32 7.61
CA LEU A 10 -20.15 5.01 8.75
C LEU A 10 -19.54 5.61 10.01
N GLY A 11 -20.41 6.12 10.89
CA GLY A 11 -19.98 6.83 12.11
C GLY A 11 -19.56 5.92 13.25
N SER A 12 -19.90 4.64 13.20
CA SER A 12 -19.57 3.67 14.25
C SER A 12 -19.20 2.30 13.67
N ILE A 13 -18.45 1.52 14.46
CA ILE A 13 -18.11 0.12 14.14
C ILE A 13 -19.37 -0.73 14.08
N LYS A 14 -20.35 -0.46 14.96
CA LYS A 14 -21.62 -1.18 14.97
C LYS A 14 -22.37 -1.01 13.65
N ASP A 15 -22.53 0.23 13.17
CA ASP A 15 -23.21 0.48 11.90
C ASP A 15 -22.48 -0.17 10.73
N HIS A 16 -21.15 -0.23 10.78
CA HIS A 16 -20.35 -0.96 9.81
C HIS A 16 -20.68 -2.44 9.78
N LEU A 17 -20.70 -3.10 10.94
CA LEU A 17 -21.02 -4.53 11.03
C LEU A 17 -22.47 -4.80 10.60
N ASP A 18 -23.43 -3.99 11.06
CA ASP A 18 -24.85 -4.15 10.74
C ASP A 18 -25.11 -3.99 9.22
N ILE A 19 -24.49 -3.00 8.57
CA ILE A 19 -24.63 -2.78 7.13
C ILE A 19 -23.93 -3.87 6.32
N THR A 20 -22.72 -4.30 6.71
CA THR A 20 -22.03 -5.41 6.04
C THR A 20 -22.87 -6.68 6.10
N ALA A 21 -23.38 -7.05 7.28
CA ALA A 21 -24.24 -8.22 7.44
C ALA A 21 -25.51 -8.13 6.58
N MET A 22 -26.16 -6.96 6.52
CA MET A 22 -27.33 -6.73 5.66
C MET A 22 -26.98 -6.87 4.16
N LEU A 23 -25.83 -6.38 3.71
CA LEU A 23 -25.40 -6.50 2.32
C LEU A 23 -25.08 -7.96 1.94
N GLU A 24 -24.46 -8.71 2.86
CA GLU A 24 -24.22 -10.15 2.71
C GLU A 24 -25.52 -10.93 2.63
N GLU A 25 -26.48 -10.67 3.53
CA GLU A 25 -27.80 -11.31 3.53
C GLU A 25 -28.54 -11.10 2.20
N ARG A 26 -28.47 -9.88 1.66
CA ARG A 26 -29.07 -9.51 0.37
C ARG A 26 -28.27 -9.98 -0.84
N LYS A 27 -27.11 -10.62 -0.64
CA LYS A 27 -26.17 -11.02 -1.69
C LYS A 27 -25.78 -9.86 -2.62
N ALA A 28 -25.69 -8.66 -2.06
CA ALA A 28 -25.28 -7.47 -2.79
C ALA A 28 -23.75 -7.46 -2.96
N GLU A 29 -23.29 -7.09 -4.16
CA GLU A 29 -21.87 -6.90 -4.42
C GLU A 29 -21.36 -5.70 -3.61
N HIS A 30 -20.40 -5.96 -2.73
CA HIS A 30 -19.77 -4.95 -1.91
C HIS A 30 -18.33 -5.36 -1.57
N TYR A 31 -17.54 -4.40 -1.13
CA TYR A 31 -16.22 -4.64 -0.55
C TYR A 31 -16.01 -3.72 0.64
N VAL A 32 -15.36 -4.23 1.67
CA VAL A 32 -14.99 -3.44 2.85
C VAL A 32 -13.65 -2.77 2.56
N ILE A 33 -13.62 -1.46 2.74
CA ILE A 33 -12.39 -0.68 2.60
C ILE A 33 -11.66 -0.71 3.95
N GLU A 34 -10.49 -1.35 4.00
CA GLU A 34 -9.70 -1.42 5.23
C GLU A 34 -9.32 -0.02 5.77
N PRO A 35 -9.34 0.19 7.10
CA PRO A 35 -8.86 1.42 7.72
C PRO A 35 -7.41 1.74 7.32
N LEU A 36 -7.09 3.03 7.16
CA LEU A 36 -5.73 3.48 6.81
C LEU A 36 -4.65 3.00 7.79
N ALA A 37 -5.00 2.87 9.08
CA ALA A 37 -4.12 2.37 10.13
C ALA A 37 -3.75 0.89 9.96
N ASN A 38 -4.53 0.12 9.20
CA ASN A 38 -4.24 -1.30 8.95
C ASN A 38 -3.49 -1.49 7.63
N ARG A 39 -3.44 -0.47 6.77
CA ARG A 39 -2.77 -0.56 5.48
C ARG A 39 -1.26 -0.33 5.62
N PRO A 40 -0.44 -1.10 4.89
CA PRO A 40 0.98 -0.83 4.81
C PRO A 40 1.28 0.56 4.22
N ILE A 41 2.41 1.11 4.62
CA ILE A 41 2.96 2.33 4.07
C ILE A 41 3.63 1.98 2.74
N LYS A 42 3.21 2.65 1.66
CA LYS A 42 3.81 2.47 0.33
C LYS A 42 4.87 3.51 0.07
N VAL A 43 6.08 3.05 -0.24
CA VAL A 43 7.25 3.88 -0.52
C VAL A 43 7.75 3.58 -1.92
N VAL A 44 8.20 4.63 -2.62
CA VAL A 44 8.82 4.49 -3.93
C VAL A 44 10.29 4.88 -3.82
N ILE A 45 11.17 3.94 -4.16
CA ILE A 45 12.62 4.15 -4.26
C ILE A 45 12.95 4.39 -5.73
N LYS A 46 13.62 5.51 -6.02
CA LYS A 46 14.14 5.87 -7.35
C LYS A 46 15.65 6.04 -7.27
N GLY A 47 16.33 5.94 -8.41
CA GLY A 47 17.78 6.18 -8.51
C GLY A 47 18.65 4.95 -8.29
N LEU A 48 18.05 3.78 -8.06
CA LEU A 48 18.75 2.49 -8.11
C LEU A 48 18.78 1.95 -9.55
N PRO A 49 19.85 1.25 -9.96
CA PRO A 49 19.91 0.56 -11.25
C PRO A 49 18.72 -0.41 -11.45
N SER A 50 18.27 -0.56 -12.69
CA SER A 50 17.13 -1.43 -13.02
C SER A 50 17.44 -2.93 -12.90
N ASP A 51 18.69 -3.30 -12.77
CA ASP A 51 19.17 -4.66 -12.54
C ASP A 51 19.41 -4.97 -11.05
N THR A 52 19.12 -4.01 -10.15
CA THR A 52 19.19 -4.24 -8.70
C THR A 52 18.23 -5.35 -8.28
N ASP A 53 18.72 -6.32 -7.51
CA ASP A 53 17.88 -7.39 -6.97
C ASP A 53 16.93 -6.84 -5.89
N VAL A 54 15.67 -7.21 -5.98
CA VAL A 54 14.66 -6.86 -4.97
C VAL A 54 14.95 -7.51 -3.61
N ALA A 55 15.62 -8.67 -3.62
CA ALA A 55 16.02 -9.36 -2.39
C ALA A 55 17.07 -8.58 -1.60
N ASP A 56 18.01 -7.92 -2.28
CA ASP A 56 19.02 -7.07 -1.63
C ASP A 56 18.37 -5.85 -0.97
N ILE A 57 17.39 -5.23 -1.65
CA ILE A 57 16.61 -4.11 -1.11
C ILE A 57 15.83 -4.56 0.13
N GLU A 58 15.16 -5.72 0.06
CA GLU A 58 14.42 -6.28 1.18
C GLU A 58 15.33 -6.58 2.38
N ALA A 59 16.45 -7.27 2.15
CA ALA A 59 17.42 -7.61 3.19
C ALA A 59 17.99 -6.36 3.87
N TYR A 60 18.34 -5.33 3.09
CA TYR A 60 18.82 -4.05 3.63
C TYR A 60 17.77 -3.40 4.54
N LEU A 61 16.52 -3.29 4.09
CA LEU A 61 15.47 -2.63 4.85
C LEU A 61 15.06 -3.41 6.11
N VAL A 62 15.07 -4.74 6.05
CA VAL A 62 14.87 -5.60 7.23
C VAL A 62 16.01 -5.40 8.24
N ASN A 63 17.26 -5.30 7.78
CA ASN A 63 18.40 -5.00 8.64
C ASN A 63 18.32 -3.61 9.30
N GLU A 64 17.70 -2.64 8.62
CA GLU A 64 17.38 -1.31 9.18
C GLU A 64 16.17 -1.33 10.15
N GLY A 65 15.57 -2.50 10.39
CA GLY A 65 14.49 -2.70 11.35
C GLY A 65 13.08 -2.48 10.79
N PHE A 66 12.92 -2.32 9.48
CA PHE A 66 11.60 -2.22 8.86
C PHE A 66 10.97 -3.60 8.68
N ALA A 67 9.68 -3.71 9.02
CA ALA A 67 8.89 -4.89 8.69
C ALA A 67 8.37 -4.78 7.25
N ILE A 68 9.03 -5.45 6.31
CA ILE A 68 8.68 -5.42 4.88
C ILE A 68 7.59 -6.43 4.59
N GLU A 69 6.55 -6.00 3.89
CA GLU A 69 5.47 -6.87 3.40
C GLU A 69 5.68 -7.22 1.93
N LYS A 70 6.24 -6.30 1.13
CA LYS A 70 6.51 -6.52 -0.28
C LYS A 70 7.55 -5.57 -0.84
N VAL A 71 8.42 -6.08 -1.70
CA VAL A 71 9.24 -5.28 -2.62
C VAL A 71 8.89 -5.67 -4.05
N ALA A 72 8.67 -4.68 -4.91
CA ALA A 72 8.39 -4.92 -6.32
C ALA A 72 9.02 -3.86 -7.20
N GLN A 73 9.74 -4.29 -8.23
CA GLN A 73 10.19 -3.40 -9.29
C GLN A 73 9.02 -3.03 -10.21
N LEU A 74 8.86 -1.74 -10.49
CA LEU A 74 7.86 -1.28 -11.43
C LEU A 74 8.28 -1.59 -12.86
N ARG A 75 7.30 -1.78 -13.73
CA ARG A 75 7.51 -2.10 -15.14
C ARG A 75 6.74 -1.12 -16.02
N THR A 76 7.25 -0.85 -17.21
CA THR A 76 6.52 -0.07 -18.21
C THR A 76 5.19 -0.76 -18.54
N PHE A 77 4.14 0.02 -18.75
CA PHE A 77 2.82 -0.57 -19.04
C PHE A 77 2.81 -1.32 -20.38
N SER A 78 3.43 -0.70 -21.40
CA SER A 78 3.47 -1.20 -22.78
C SER A 78 4.41 -2.41 -22.94
N THR A 79 5.70 -2.23 -22.66
CA THR A 79 6.73 -3.26 -22.96
C THR A 79 7.03 -4.21 -21.80
N LYS A 80 6.44 -4.00 -20.61
CA LYS A 80 6.74 -4.74 -19.37
C LYS A 80 8.23 -4.70 -18.96
N ALA A 81 8.99 -3.76 -19.52
CA ALA A 81 10.39 -3.57 -19.23
C ALA A 81 10.58 -3.05 -17.80
N PRO A 82 11.59 -3.53 -17.07
CA PRO A 82 11.89 -3.06 -15.71
C PRO A 82 12.25 -1.58 -15.69
N LEU A 83 11.71 -0.85 -14.72
CA LEU A 83 12.05 0.55 -14.45
C LEU A 83 13.03 0.62 -13.27
N PRO A 84 13.90 1.64 -13.20
CA PRO A 84 14.73 1.94 -12.02
C PRO A 84 13.88 2.56 -10.89
N ILE A 85 12.73 1.95 -10.62
CA ILE A 85 11.73 2.38 -9.66
C ILE A 85 11.23 1.15 -8.92
N PHE A 86 11.39 1.15 -7.61
CA PHE A 86 11.02 0.03 -6.74
C PHE A 86 9.95 0.51 -5.76
N MET A 87 8.87 -0.24 -5.66
CA MET A 87 7.81 -0.02 -4.69
C MET A 87 8.01 -0.96 -3.51
N VAL A 88 8.02 -0.38 -2.32
CA VAL A 88 8.14 -1.12 -1.06
C VAL A 88 6.86 -0.90 -0.26
N GLU A 89 6.25 -1.98 0.18
CA GLU A 89 5.13 -1.99 1.13
C GLU A 89 5.69 -2.37 2.49
N ILE A 90 5.61 -1.43 3.44
CA ILE A 90 6.14 -1.56 4.79
C ILE A 90 4.97 -1.69 5.74
N ARG A 91 4.99 -2.69 6.62
CA ARG A 91 4.00 -2.80 7.70
C ARG A 91 4.05 -1.54 8.53
N ARG A 92 2.87 -0.96 8.78
CA ARG A 92 2.75 0.25 9.58
C ARG A 92 3.16 -0.04 11.02
N THR A 93 4.21 0.64 11.48
CA THR A 93 4.73 0.63 12.85
C THR A 93 5.02 2.08 13.24
N GLU A 94 5.08 2.38 14.54
CA GLU A 94 5.44 3.74 14.99
C GLU A 94 6.78 4.21 14.41
N MET A 95 7.74 3.28 14.27
CA MET A 95 9.03 3.55 13.65
C MET A 95 8.87 3.94 12.18
N ALA A 96 8.15 3.13 11.40
CA ALA A 96 7.94 3.39 9.98
C ALA A 96 7.19 4.72 9.75
N GLU A 97 6.20 5.04 10.58
CA GLU A 97 5.49 6.32 10.52
C GLU A 97 6.42 7.51 10.79
N LYS A 98 7.20 7.46 11.88
CA LYS A 98 8.16 8.53 12.22
C LYS A 98 9.19 8.74 11.12
N SER A 99 9.79 7.66 10.62
CA SER A 99 10.82 7.71 9.56
C SER A 99 10.29 8.27 8.22
N MET A 100 9.00 8.08 7.94
CA MET A 100 8.33 8.55 6.72
C MET A 100 7.86 10.00 6.83
N THR A 101 7.33 10.42 7.99
CA THR A 101 6.93 11.81 8.24
C THR A 101 8.12 12.77 8.16
N SER A 102 9.32 12.32 8.55
CA SER A 102 10.56 13.12 8.44
C SER A 102 11.09 13.29 7.01
N LYS A 103 10.57 12.57 6.00
CA LYS A 103 10.97 12.67 4.59
C LYS A 103 9.82 13.08 3.66
N MET A 104 8.78 13.72 4.20
CA MET A 104 7.61 14.22 3.47
C MET A 104 7.95 15.46 2.59
N TYR A 105 9.08 15.43 1.89
CA TYR A 105 9.34 16.16 0.65
C TYR A 105 9.58 15.12 -0.44
N VAL A 106 8.53 14.35 -0.77
CA VAL A 106 8.53 13.52 -1.96
C VAL A 106 8.09 14.41 -3.12
N ILE A 107 9.09 15.02 -3.77
CA ILE A 107 9.19 15.29 -5.20
C ILE A 107 7.83 15.49 -5.90
N SER A 108 7.28 16.70 -5.82
CA SER A 108 6.59 17.29 -6.97
C SER A 108 7.65 18.00 -7.81
N ALA A 109 7.66 17.72 -9.10
CA ALA A 109 8.34 18.56 -10.09
C ALA A 109 7.83 20.01 -10.00
#